data_AF-A0A3N5VHL4-F1
#
_entry.id   AF-A0A3N5VHL4-F1
#
_cell.length_a   1.000
_cell.length_b   1.000
_cell.length_c   1.000
_cell.angle_alpha   90.00
_cell.angle_beta   90.00
_cell.angle_gamma   90.00
#
_symmetry.space_group_name_H-M   'P 1'
#
loop_
_entity.id
_entity.type
_entity.pdbx_description
1 polymer ?
#
loop_
_entity_poly.entity_id
_entity_poly.type
_entity_poly.pdbx_seq_one_letter_code
_entity_poly.pdbx_strand_id
1 'polypeptide(L)'
;MEQTDYQYAQAMVAQLKTDYQVEVLADWGQGNPDPNDWKPGTWTRAELDRLHNAICLMVGILGGNEKFVRNLGGVTVKKSDIGSHAGEALSHRVSFSTKGTFSSWTVVHEFAHAWDANYGWQLSRRLERYTGGFTNPALSLMKRLVRLSDSGLFNPEKKPGRYGRRSGCNRAGYFYGDRPSGSNWSFNRLEDFAESVAMYMGWERGNDLSPHARNRIIRYQLQNGEKDPFHVIDNWMDYARCFYPENGDYTKTKRWQFVDDLVNGRMEIS
;
A
#
# COMPACT_ATOMS: atom_id res chain seq x y z
N MET A 1 -8.89 21.16 8.73
CA MET A 1 -7.87 22.18 8.47
C MET A 1 -8.38 23.46 9.06
N GLU A 2 -7.69 23.97 10.08
CA GLU A 2 -8.11 25.19 10.75
C GLU A 2 -7.69 26.43 9.98
N GLN A 3 -8.36 27.56 10.23
CA GLN A 3 -8.04 28.83 9.58
C GLN A 3 -6.59 29.26 9.82
N THR A 4 -6.06 28.96 11.01
CA THR A 4 -4.68 29.25 11.41
C THR A 4 -3.64 28.53 10.56
N ASP A 5 -3.99 27.40 9.94
CA ASP A 5 -3.11 26.61 9.07
C ASP A 5 -3.32 26.90 7.57
N TYR A 6 -4.24 27.81 7.21
CA TYR A 6 -4.65 28.01 5.81
C TYR A 6 -3.49 28.40 4.88
N GLN A 7 -2.68 29.40 5.25
CA GLN A 7 -1.57 29.87 4.43
C GLN A 7 -0.54 28.76 4.20
N TYR A 8 -0.26 28.00 5.26
CA TYR A 8 0.62 26.84 5.19
C TYR A 8 0.07 25.78 4.22
N ALA A 9 -1.19 25.41 4.38
CA ALA A 9 -1.85 24.43 3.54
C ALA A 9 -1.89 24.86 2.06
N GLN A 10 -2.15 26.14 1.77
CA GLN A 10 -2.14 26.68 0.41
C GLN A 10 -0.75 26.59 -0.24
N ALA A 11 0.30 26.97 0.49
CA ALA A 11 1.67 26.85 -0.02
C ALA A 11 2.03 25.39 -0.31
N MET A 12 1.70 24.48 0.61
CA MET A 12 1.97 23.04 0.45
C MET A 12 1.21 22.44 -0.74
N VAL A 13 -0.08 22.75 -0.91
CA VAL A 13 -0.89 22.26 -2.04
C VAL A 13 -0.37 22.82 -3.36
N ALA A 14 0.01 24.11 -3.40
CA ALA A 14 0.61 24.71 -4.58
C ALA A 14 1.94 24.04 -4.96
N GLN A 15 2.78 23.72 -3.95
CA GLN A 15 4.03 23.01 -4.15
C GLN A 15 3.80 21.59 -4.70
N LEU A 16 2.91 20.80 -4.07
CA LEU A 16 2.55 19.46 -4.53
C LEU A 16 2.07 19.45 -5.99
N LYS A 17 1.26 20.45 -6.37
CA LYS A 17 0.75 20.60 -7.74
C LYS A 17 1.86 20.97 -8.72
N THR A 18 2.71 21.94 -8.36
CA THR A 18 3.75 22.48 -9.24
C THR A 18 4.89 21.50 -9.45
N ASP A 19 5.38 20.89 -8.36
CA ASP A 19 6.61 20.10 -8.39
C ASP A 19 6.35 18.65 -8.81
N TYR A 20 5.17 18.11 -8.46
CA TYR A 20 4.88 16.68 -8.57
C TYR A 20 3.61 16.36 -9.35
N GLN A 21 2.87 17.35 -9.85
CA GLN A 21 1.55 17.18 -10.47
C GLN A 21 0.57 16.42 -9.57
N VAL A 22 0.65 16.66 -8.26
CA VAL A 22 -0.27 16.11 -7.27
C VAL A 22 -1.27 17.18 -6.87
N GLU A 23 -2.51 17.04 -7.32
CA GLU A 23 -3.59 17.97 -7.01
C GLU A 23 -4.35 17.52 -5.76
N VAL A 24 -4.23 18.28 -4.67
CA VAL A 24 -5.01 18.02 -3.46
C VAL A 24 -6.35 18.74 -3.55
N LEU A 25 -7.45 17.98 -3.50
CA LEU A 25 -8.79 18.52 -3.37
C LEU A 25 -9.01 18.99 -1.93
N ALA A 26 -8.89 20.31 -1.75
CA ALA A 26 -9.18 20.97 -0.49
C ALA A 26 -10.68 20.90 -0.18
N ASP A 27 -11.00 20.51 1.06
CA ASP A 27 -12.34 20.51 1.62
C ASP A 27 -12.49 21.56 2.74
N TRP A 28 -11.56 22.50 2.80
CA TRP A 28 -11.52 23.62 3.74
C TRP A 28 -11.53 24.95 2.99
N GLY A 29 -11.95 26.02 3.66
CA GLY A 29 -11.85 27.36 3.10
C GLY A 29 -12.91 28.33 3.63
N GLN A 30 -12.92 29.52 3.05
CA GLN A 30 -13.99 30.48 3.30
C GLN A 30 -15.33 29.96 2.78
N GLY A 31 -16.38 30.21 3.54
CA GLY A 31 -17.75 29.96 3.15
C GLY A 31 -18.08 30.72 1.87
N ASN A 32 -18.92 30.11 1.05
CA ASN A 32 -19.57 30.77 -0.06
C ASN A 32 -21.08 30.82 0.28
N PRO A 33 -21.70 32.01 0.43
CA PRO A 33 -21.20 33.35 0.03
C PRO A 33 -20.48 34.18 1.11
N ASP A 34 -20.45 33.75 2.38
CA ASP A 34 -19.89 34.59 3.46
C ASP A 34 -18.38 34.36 3.67
N PRO A 35 -17.50 35.31 3.30
CA PRO A 35 -16.06 35.17 3.47
C PRO A 35 -15.60 35.19 4.95
N ASN A 36 -16.47 35.59 5.88
CA ASN A 36 -16.20 35.55 7.31
C ASN A 36 -16.53 34.20 7.96
N ASP A 37 -17.28 33.34 7.26
CA ASP A 37 -17.63 32.00 7.72
C ASP A 37 -16.54 31.00 7.32
N TRP A 38 -15.57 30.74 8.19
CA TRP A 38 -14.55 29.71 7.91
C TRP A 38 -15.13 28.30 8.05
N LYS A 39 -14.96 27.47 7.02
CA LYS A 39 -15.33 26.06 7.05
C LYS A 39 -14.08 25.19 7.20
N PRO A 40 -13.87 24.58 8.39
CA PRO A 40 -12.76 23.66 8.59
C PRO A 40 -13.00 22.38 7.77
N GLY A 41 -11.97 21.93 7.06
CA GLY A 41 -11.99 20.69 6.29
C GLY A 41 -11.51 19.47 7.08
N THR A 42 -11.53 18.29 6.46
CA THR A 42 -11.10 17.03 7.09
C THR A 42 -9.60 16.80 7.06
N TRP A 43 -8.86 17.56 6.24
CA TRP A 43 -7.40 17.52 6.22
C TRP A 43 -6.79 18.15 7.46
N THR A 44 -5.78 17.52 8.03
CA THR A 44 -4.93 18.12 9.07
C THR A 44 -3.59 18.58 8.50
N ARG A 45 -2.93 19.52 9.17
CA ARG A 45 -1.56 19.92 8.83
C ARG A 45 -0.60 18.73 8.79
N ALA A 46 -0.64 17.87 9.82
CA ALA A 46 0.22 16.70 9.90
C ALA A 46 0.00 15.69 8.77
N GLU A 47 -1.22 15.59 8.23
CA GLU A 47 -1.50 14.75 7.06
C GLU A 47 -0.94 15.33 5.76
N LEU A 48 -0.98 16.66 5.58
CA LEU A 48 -0.33 17.31 4.43
C LEU A 48 1.19 17.13 4.49
N ASP A 49 1.79 17.30 5.67
CA ASP A 49 3.23 17.08 5.88
C ASP A 49 3.62 15.65 5.53
N ARG A 50 2.80 14.68 5.97
CA ARG A 50 3.01 13.26 5.70
C ARG A 50 2.85 12.92 4.22
N LEU A 51 1.84 13.47 3.56
CA LEU A 51 1.64 13.32 2.12
C LEU A 51 2.85 13.85 1.35
N HIS A 52 3.28 15.07 1.66
CA HIS A 52 4.43 15.71 1.04
C HIS A 52 5.72 14.91 1.27
N ASN A 53 6.03 14.54 2.51
CA ASN A 53 7.27 13.81 2.83
C ASN A 53 7.30 12.42 2.18
N ALA A 54 6.16 11.72 2.11
CA ALA A 54 6.07 10.46 1.40
C ALA A 54 6.30 10.64 -0.11
N ILE A 55 5.72 11.68 -0.73
CA ILE A 55 5.95 11.99 -2.16
C ILE A 55 7.41 12.34 -2.41
N CYS A 56 8.03 13.18 -1.59
CA CYS A 56 9.45 13.50 -1.69
C CYS A 56 10.34 12.25 -1.65
N LEU A 57 10.02 11.31 -0.76
CA LEU A 57 10.71 10.02 -0.71
C LEU A 57 10.50 9.22 -2.00
N MET A 58 9.26 9.10 -2.49
CA MET A 58 8.96 8.39 -3.75
C MET A 58 9.72 9.00 -4.92
N VAL A 59 9.71 10.33 -5.04
CA VAL A 59 10.44 11.10 -6.06
C VAL A 59 11.94 10.79 -6.00
N GLY A 60 12.54 10.86 -4.81
CA GLY A 60 13.97 10.55 -4.64
C GLY A 60 14.31 9.13 -5.07
N ILE A 61 13.46 8.16 -4.72
CA ILE A 61 13.66 6.74 -5.09
C ILE A 61 13.44 6.50 -6.58
N LEU A 62 12.42 7.12 -7.18
CA LEU A 62 12.13 6.99 -8.60
C LEU A 62 13.14 7.73 -9.49
N GLY A 63 14.05 8.51 -8.90
CA GLY A 63 15.11 9.22 -9.61
C GLY A 63 14.68 10.59 -10.14
N GLY A 64 13.80 11.29 -9.43
CA GLY A 64 13.43 12.69 -9.66
C GLY A 64 11.98 12.92 -10.11
N ASN A 65 11.58 14.19 -10.14
CA ASN A 65 10.20 14.62 -10.39
C ASN A 65 9.68 14.15 -11.74
N GLU A 66 10.49 14.24 -12.80
CA GLU A 66 10.09 13.83 -14.15
C GLU A 66 9.70 12.35 -14.22
N LYS A 67 10.49 11.48 -13.58
CA LYS A 67 10.21 10.04 -13.53
C LYS A 67 8.98 9.74 -12.67
N PHE A 68 8.83 10.43 -11.55
CA PHE A 68 7.63 10.33 -10.71
C PHE A 68 6.37 10.67 -11.51
N VAL A 69 6.35 11.85 -12.16
CA VAL A 69 5.21 12.32 -12.96
C VAL A 69 4.93 11.37 -14.12
N ARG A 70 5.95 10.94 -14.86
CA ARG A 70 5.80 10.00 -15.98
C ARG A 70 5.18 8.67 -15.54
N ASN A 71 5.60 8.16 -14.39
CA ASN A 71 5.13 6.87 -13.88
C ASN A 71 3.68 6.93 -13.36
N LEU A 72 3.25 8.05 -12.80
CA LEU A 72 1.92 8.20 -12.20
C LEU A 72 0.89 8.89 -13.11
N GLY A 73 1.35 9.67 -14.09
CA GLY A 73 0.49 10.48 -14.97
C GLY A 73 -0.23 11.63 -14.26
N GLY A 74 0.35 12.15 -13.18
CA GLY A 74 -0.32 13.08 -12.26
C GLY A 74 -1.38 12.38 -11.39
N VAL A 75 -1.64 12.92 -10.21
CA VAL A 75 -2.57 12.30 -9.24
C VAL A 75 -3.41 13.35 -8.54
N THR A 76 -4.74 13.20 -8.60
CA THR A 76 -5.66 13.93 -7.74
C THR A 76 -5.85 13.19 -6.42
N VAL A 77 -5.59 13.87 -5.31
CA VAL A 77 -5.70 13.33 -3.95
C VAL A 77 -6.88 14.00 -3.23
N LYS A 78 -7.72 13.21 -2.56
CA LYS A 78 -8.83 13.75 -1.74
C LYS A 78 -9.01 13.00 -0.44
N LYS A 79 -9.80 13.57 0.46
CA LYS A 79 -10.39 12.85 1.60
C LYS A 79 -11.81 12.42 1.25
N SER A 80 -12.20 11.20 1.64
CA SER A 80 -13.58 10.70 1.48
C SER A 80 -13.93 9.61 2.48
N ASP A 81 -15.21 9.40 2.75
CA ASP A 81 -15.66 8.23 3.49
C ASP A 81 -15.61 6.99 2.58
N ILE A 82 -14.58 6.18 2.79
CA ILE A 82 -14.31 4.91 2.06
C ILE A 82 -14.52 3.70 2.97
N GLY A 83 -15.42 3.83 3.96
CA GLY A 83 -15.73 2.75 4.90
C GLY A 83 -14.57 2.47 5.86
N SER A 84 -14.13 1.21 5.92
CA SER A 84 -13.05 0.75 6.82
C SER A 84 -11.65 0.86 6.22
N HIS A 85 -11.52 1.26 4.95
CA HIS A 85 -10.24 1.38 4.28
C HIS A 85 -9.53 2.67 4.72
N ALA A 86 -8.20 2.63 4.83
CA ALA A 86 -7.40 3.82 5.11
C ALA A 86 -7.16 4.66 3.84
N GLY A 87 -7.11 4.00 2.68
CA GLY A 87 -7.01 4.58 1.36
C GLY A 87 -7.68 3.72 0.29
N GLU A 88 -7.92 4.33 -0.87
CA GLU A 88 -8.33 3.66 -2.12
C GLU A 88 -7.74 4.44 -3.30
N ALA A 89 -7.29 3.73 -4.33
CA ALA A 89 -6.69 4.33 -5.51
C ALA A 89 -7.20 3.75 -6.84
N LEU A 90 -7.26 4.61 -7.84
CA LEU A 90 -7.51 4.32 -9.25
C LEU A 90 -6.49 5.10 -10.11
N SER A 91 -6.59 4.98 -11.43
CA SER A 91 -5.77 5.80 -12.34
C SER A 91 -5.93 7.28 -12.02
N HIS A 92 -4.82 7.97 -11.78
CA HIS A 92 -4.74 9.39 -11.47
C HIS A 92 -5.54 9.84 -10.24
N ARG A 93 -5.98 8.93 -9.36
CA ARG A 93 -6.80 9.28 -8.21
C ARG A 93 -6.43 8.48 -6.97
N VAL A 94 -6.19 9.19 -5.87
CA VAL A 94 -6.01 8.61 -4.53
C VAL A 94 -7.02 9.24 -3.58
N SER A 95 -7.68 8.41 -2.78
CA SER A 95 -8.64 8.85 -1.77
C SER A 95 -8.19 8.33 -0.41
N PHE A 96 -8.01 9.22 0.56
CA PHE A 96 -7.74 8.86 1.95
C PHE A 96 -8.99 8.95 2.81
N SER A 97 -9.09 8.10 3.83
CA SER A 97 -10.27 8.04 4.69
C SER A 97 -10.45 9.31 5.52
N THR A 98 -11.69 9.76 5.69
CA THR A 98 -12.05 10.82 6.66
C THR A 98 -12.13 10.32 8.10
N LYS A 99 -12.21 9.00 8.33
CA LYS A 99 -12.45 8.39 9.65
C LYS A 99 -11.20 8.25 10.53
N GLY A 100 -10.04 8.68 10.04
CA GLY A 100 -8.78 8.63 10.77
C GLY A 100 -7.64 9.28 10.00
N THR A 101 -6.46 9.25 10.60
CA THR A 101 -5.22 9.69 9.94
C THR A 101 -4.62 8.53 9.15
N PHE A 102 -4.04 8.83 7.98
CA PHE A 102 -3.31 7.86 7.18
C PHE A 102 -1.81 7.87 7.51
N SER A 103 -1.11 6.77 7.25
CA SER A 103 0.34 6.65 7.48
C SER A 103 1.14 6.92 6.20
N SER A 104 2.46 7.15 6.29
CA SER A 104 3.32 7.27 5.10
C SER A 104 3.32 5.97 4.28
N TRP A 105 3.16 4.82 4.95
CA TRP A 105 2.92 3.53 4.29
C TRP A 105 1.65 3.57 3.43
N THR A 106 0.54 4.08 3.98
CA THR A 106 -0.72 4.24 3.26
C THR A 106 -0.54 5.11 2.03
N VAL A 107 0.17 6.24 2.14
CA VAL A 107 0.42 7.11 0.99
C VAL A 107 1.16 6.37 -0.13
N VAL A 108 2.29 5.74 0.19
CA VAL A 108 3.09 5.01 -0.82
C VAL A 108 2.31 3.84 -1.41
N HIS A 109 1.55 3.11 -0.59
CA HIS A 109 0.73 1.99 -1.04
C HIS A 109 -0.35 2.44 -2.04
N GLU A 110 -1.13 3.48 -1.72
CA GLU A 110 -2.15 4.00 -2.63
C GLU A 110 -1.54 4.61 -3.90
N PHE A 111 -0.38 5.28 -3.80
CA PHE A 111 0.31 5.78 -4.98
C PHE A 111 0.89 4.65 -5.84
N ALA A 112 1.29 3.52 -5.25
CA ALA A 112 1.69 2.34 -6.02
C ALA A 112 0.51 1.75 -6.80
N HIS A 113 -0.70 1.74 -6.23
CA HIS A 113 -1.91 1.42 -7.01
C HIS A 113 -2.16 2.39 -8.15
N ALA A 114 -2.04 3.71 -7.91
CA ALA A 114 -2.18 4.71 -8.97
C ALA A 114 -1.12 4.53 -10.07
N TRP A 115 0.11 4.15 -9.70
CA TRP A 115 1.17 3.83 -10.64
C TRP A 115 0.80 2.61 -11.50
N ASP A 116 0.38 1.49 -10.91
CA ASP A 116 -0.05 0.32 -11.68
C ASP A 116 -1.25 0.65 -12.59
N ALA A 117 -2.20 1.43 -12.09
CA ALA A 117 -3.37 1.87 -12.85
C ALA A 117 -3.02 2.70 -14.09
N ASN A 118 -2.03 3.60 -13.96
CA ASN A 118 -1.52 4.40 -15.09
C ASN A 118 -0.95 3.52 -16.22
N TYR A 119 -0.43 2.33 -15.88
CA TYR A 119 0.01 1.31 -16.84
C TYR A 119 -1.05 0.24 -17.11
N GLY A 120 -2.34 0.55 -16.93
CA GLY A 120 -3.44 -0.36 -17.23
C GLY A 120 -3.43 -1.65 -16.40
N TRP A 121 -2.92 -1.58 -15.16
CA TRP A 121 -2.77 -2.69 -14.22
C TRP A 121 -1.84 -3.81 -14.72
N GLN A 122 -0.84 -3.46 -15.55
CA GLN A 122 0.12 -4.43 -16.09
C GLN A 122 1.30 -4.69 -15.15
N LEU A 123 1.66 -3.78 -14.25
CA LEU A 123 2.80 -3.95 -13.36
C LEU A 123 2.56 -5.06 -12.36
N SER A 124 1.38 -5.11 -11.73
CA SER A 124 0.98 -6.21 -10.85
C SER A 124 0.91 -7.56 -11.56
N ARG A 125 0.42 -7.59 -12.81
CA ARG A 125 0.40 -8.81 -13.64
C ARG A 125 1.81 -9.28 -13.99
N ARG A 126 2.72 -8.35 -14.27
CA ARG A 126 4.13 -8.64 -14.55
C ARG A 126 4.83 -9.14 -13.28
N LEU A 127 4.58 -8.52 -12.13
CA LEU A 127 5.08 -8.98 -10.84
C LEU A 127 4.61 -10.41 -10.55
N GLU A 128 3.31 -10.68 -10.71
CA GLU A 128 2.73 -12.02 -10.55
C GLU A 128 3.48 -13.04 -11.40
N ARG A 129 3.73 -12.77 -12.69
CA ARG A 129 4.51 -13.67 -13.54
C ARG A 129 5.97 -13.78 -13.12
N TYR A 130 6.60 -12.67 -12.77
CA TYR A 130 8.02 -12.58 -12.39
C TYR A 130 8.33 -13.42 -11.16
N THR A 131 7.43 -13.41 -10.17
CA THR A 131 7.55 -14.23 -8.96
C THR A 131 7.21 -15.71 -9.20
N GLY A 132 6.64 -16.06 -10.35
CA GLY A 132 6.07 -17.38 -10.64
C GLY A 132 4.69 -17.60 -10.01
N GLY A 133 4.03 -16.51 -9.60
CA GLY A 133 2.68 -16.51 -9.08
C GLY A 133 1.60 -16.60 -10.17
N PHE A 134 0.37 -16.85 -9.75
CA PHE A 134 -0.80 -16.89 -10.60
C PHE A 134 -2.10 -16.79 -9.78
N THR A 135 -3.20 -16.44 -10.41
CA THR A 135 -4.53 -16.36 -9.77
C THR A 135 -5.43 -17.49 -10.30
N ASN A 136 -5.90 -18.37 -9.41
CA ASN A 136 -6.79 -19.48 -9.79
C ASN A 136 -7.88 -19.73 -8.72
N PRO A 137 -9.08 -19.16 -8.90
CA PRO A 137 -10.20 -19.33 -7.97
C PRO A 137 -10.69 -20.78 -7.83
N ALA A 138 -10.67 -21.56 -8.91
CA ALA A 138 -11.12 -22.96 -8.88
C ALA A 138 -10.17 -23.83 -8.05
N LEU A 139 -8.85 -23.65 -8.24
CA LEU A 139 -7.85 -24.35 -7.45
C LEU A 139 -7.88 -23.93 -5.97
N SER A 140 -8.14 -22.64 -5.70
CA SER A 140 -8.38 -22.13 -4.33
C SER A 140 -9.60 -22.80 -3.68
N LEU A 141 -10.71 -22.90 -4.40
CA LEU A 141 -11.92 -23.58 -3.92
C LEU A 141 -11.65 -25.06 -3.63
N MET A 142 -10.96 -25.75 -4.55
CA MET A 142 -10.57 -27.16 -4.35
C MET A 142 -9.73 -27.32 -3.07
N LYS A 143 -8.71 -26.48 -2.86
CA LYS A 143 -7.89 -26.48 -1.63
C LYS A 143 -8.73 -26.34 -0.36
N ARG A 144 -9.75 -25.48 -0.37
CA ARG A 144 -10.67 -25.30 0.76
C ARG A 144 -11.53 -26.53 1.01
N LEU A 145 -12.00 -27.19 -0.05
CA LEU A 145 -12.80 -28.42 0.04
C LEU A 145 -11.99 -29.58 0.64
N VAL A 146 -10.72 -29.75 0.23
CA VAL A 146 -9.86 -30.85 0.70
C VAL A 146 -9.05 -30.51 1.97
N ARG A 147 -9.39 -29.42 2.68
CA ARG A 147 -8.74 -28.98 3.94
C ARG A 147 -7.22 -28.73 3.84
N LEU A 148 -6.71 -28.45 2.65
CA LEU A 148 -5.33 -28.02 2.42
C LEU A 148 -5.16 -26.49 2.53
N SER A 149 -6.27 -25.77 2.69
CA SER A 149 -6.33 -24.34 2.94
C SER A 149 -6.30 -24.02 4.43
N ASP A 150 -5.63 -22.92 4.82
CA ASP A 150 -5.74 -22.37 6.17
C ASP A 150 -7.09 -21.66 6.39
N SER A 151 -7.74 -21.23 5.31
CA SER A 151 -9.14 -20.80 5.32
C SER A 151 -10.11 -21.98 5.11
N GLY A 152 -11.27 -21.93 5.76
CA GLY A 152 -12.36 -22.90 5.56
C GLY A 152 -13.55 -22.24 4.89
N LEU A 153 -14.34 -23.01 4.12
CA LEU A 153 -15.54 -22.51 3.41
C LEU A 153 -16.59 -21.87 4.33
N PHE A 154 -16.75 -22.41 5.53
CA PHE A 154 -17.81 -22.01 6.47
C PHE A 154 -17.25 -21.44 7.79
N ASN A 155 -15.94 -21.17 7.85
CA ASN A 155 -15.29 -20.72 9.07
C ASN A 155 -15.07 -19.21 9.07
N PRO A 156 -15.18 -18.54 10.23
CA PRO A 156 -14.88 -17.12 10.32
C PRO A 156 -13.43 -16.83 9.93
N GLU A 157 -13.26 -15.94 8.95
CA GLU A 157 -11.97 -15.56 8.36
C GLU A 157 -11.02 -14.89 9.37
N LYS A 158 -11.57 -14.21 10.38
CA LYS A 158 -10.81 -13.48 11.41
C LYS A 158 -10.32 -14.35 12.57
N LYS A 159 -10.51 -15.68 12.51
CA LYS A 159 -9.95 -16.59 13.51
C LYS A 159 -8.44 -16.74 13.29
N PRO A 160 -7.62 -16.81 14.36
CA PRO A 160 -6.20 -17.13 14.25
C PRO A 160 -5.96 -18.38 13.38
N GLY A 161 -4.97 -18.32 12.49
CA GLY A 161 -4.67 -19.37 11.53
C GLY A 161 -5.63 -19.45 10.34
N ARG A 162 -6.55 -18.50 10.16
CA ARG A 162 -7.52 -18.48 9.04
C ARG A 162 -7.53 -17.20 8.21
N TYR A 163 -6.50 -16.35 8.37
CA TYR A 163 -6.39 -15.06 7.70
C TYR A 163 -5.99 -15.14 6.21
N GLY A 164 -6.11 -16.30 5.56
CA GLY A 164 -5.76 -16.47 4.13
C GLY A 164 -4.28 -16.18 3.84
N ARG A 165 -3.39 -16.63 4.73
CA ARG A 165 -1.95 -16.37 4.62
C ARG A 165 -1.28 -17.32 3.64
N ARG A 166 -1.77 -18.55 3.51
CA ARG A 166 -1.22 -19.52 2.57
C ARG A 166 -1.56 -19.17 1.12
N SER A 167 -0.62 -19.47 0.23
CA SER A 167 -0.77 -19.30 -1.21
C SER A 167 -2.06 -19.95 -1.73
N GLY A 168 -2.88 -19.15 -2.42
CA GLY A 168 -4.15 -19.56 -2.98
C GLY A 168 -5.27 -19.75 -1.96
N CYS A 169 -5.07 -19.39 -0.69
CA CYS A 169 -6.06 -19.59 0.36
C CYS A 169 -6.89 -18.33 0.66
N ASN A 170 -6.55 -17.19 0.07
CA ASN A 170 -7.29 -15.93 0.15
C ASN A 170 -8.51 -15.91 -0.79
N ARG A 171 -9.36 -14.86 -0.67
CA ARG A 171 -10.59 -14.67 -1.46
C ARG A 171 -10.34 -14.62 -2.96
N ALA A 172 -9.22 -14.02 -3.37
CA ALA A 172 -8.85 -13.89 -4.77
C ALA A 172 -8.36 -15.21 -5.39
N GLY A 173 -7.99 -16.21 -4.57
CA GLY A 173 -7.30 -17.40 -5.05
C GLY A 173 -5.92 -17.09 -5.62
N TYR A 174 -5.24 -16.12 -5.01
CA TYR A 174 -3.93 -15.64 -5.47
C TYR A 174 -2.80 -16.52 -4.92
N PHE A 175 -2.03 -17.10 -5.82
CA PHE A 175 -0.83 -17.87 -5.53
C PHE A 175 0.38 -16.98 -5.80
N TYR A 176 1.09 -16.59 -4.75
CA TYR A 176 2.07 -15.52 -4.82
C TYR A 176 3.45 -15.90 -5.39
N GLY A 177 3.71 -17.19 -5.69
CA GLY A 177 4.91 -17.69 -6.40
C GLY A 177 6.22 -17.67 -5.58
N ASP A 178 6.54 -16.53 -4.98
CA ASP A 178 7.62 -16.29 -4.03
C ASP A 178 7.04 -15.63 -2.76
N ARG A 179 7.88 -15.24 -1.81
CA ARG A 179 7.51 -14.70 -0.49
C ARG A 179 7.00 -13.25 -0.55
N PRO A 180 5.71 -12.98 -0.27
CA PRO A 180 5.14 -11.63 -0.32
C PRO A 180 5.32 -10.87 0.99
N SER A 181 5.13 -9.55 0.97
CA SER A 181 5.07 -8.73 2.18
C SER A 181 3.62 -8.49 2.59
N GLY A 182 3.15 -9.32 3.51
CA GLY A 182 1.74 -9.31 3.89
C GLY A 182 0.90 -10.11 2.91
N SER A 183 0.06 -11.00 3.44
CA SER A 183 -1.08 -11.58 2.74
C SER A 183 -2.19 -11.63 3.74
N ASN A 184 -3.42 -11.35 3.33
CA ASN A 184 -4.61 -11.54 4.13
C ASN A 184 -5.72 -12.07 3.22
N TRP A 185 -6.96 -12.05 3.70
CA TRP A 185 -8.09 -12.52 2.94
C TRP A 185 -8.35 -11.79 1.62
N SER A 186 -8.10 -10.48 1.56
CA SER A 186 -8.32 -9.64 0.38
C SER A 186 -7.10 -9.57 -0.53
N PHE A 187 -5.98 -10.16 -0.11
CA PHE A 187 -4.72 -10.08 -0.83
C PHE A 187 -4.81 -10.69 -2.23
N ASN A 188 -4.32 -9.92 -3.19
CA ASN A 188 -4.35 -10.25 -4.61
C ASN A 188 -3.12 -9.61 -5.28
N ARG A 189 -2.95 -9.80 -6.59
CA ARG A 189 -1.79 -9.24 -7.32
C ARG A 189 -1.63 -7.72 -7.22
N LEU A 190 -2.74 -6.96 -7.14
CA LEU A 190 -2.70 -5.49 -7.05
C LEU A 190 -2.12 -5.09 -5.69
N GLU A 191 -2.65 -5.69 -4.62
CA GLU A 191 -2.16 -5.52 -3.24
C GLU A 191 -0.70 -5.94 -3.12
N ASP A 192 -0.33 -7.05 -3.77
CA ASP A 192 1.05 -7.55 -3.75
C ASP A 192 2.03 -6.56 -4.38
N PHE A 193 1.66 -5.94 -5.50
CA PHE A 193 2.47 -4.88 -6.10
C PHE A 193 2.59 -3.67 -5.18
N ALA A 194 1.48 -3.18 -4.64
CA ALA A 194 1.49 -2.00 -3.77
C ALA A 194 2.28 -2.23 -2.47
N GLU A 195 2.13 -3.39 -1.83
CA GLU A 195 2.92 -3.76 -0.65
C GLU A 195 4.40 -3.96 -1.00
N SER A 196 4.73 -4.49 -2.19
CA SER A 196 6.12 -4.65 -2.65
C SER A 196 6.81 -3.30 -2.84
N VAL A 197 6.11 -2.32 -3.42
CA VAL A 197 6.62 -0.95 -3.57
C VAL A 197 6.80 -0.29 -2.20
N ALA A 198 5.81 -0.39 -1.31
CA ALA A 198 5.92 0.16 0.04
C ALA A 198 7.07 -0.46 0.85
N MET A 199 7.27 -1.77 0.74
CA MET A 199 8.45 -2.44 1.31
C MET A 199 9.75 -1.93 0.70
N TYR A 200 9.85 -1.82 -0.62
CA TYR A 200 11.06 -1.34 -1.31
C TYR A 200 11.46 0.08 -0.86
N MET A 201 10.46 0.94 -0.62
CA MET A 201 10.65 2.31 -0.17
C MET A 201 10.86 2.46 1.34
N GLY A 202 10.45 1.47 2.14
CA GLY A 202 10.57 1.52 3.60
C GLY A 202 11.73 0.71 4.18
N TRP A 203 12.07 -0.44 3.60
CA TRP A 203 13.01 -1.40 4.18
C TRP A 203 14.40 -0.79 4.36
N GLU A 204 14.86 -0.74 5.61
CA GLU A 204 16.20 -0.29 6.03
C GLU A 204 16.66 1.09 5.53
N ARG A 205 15.73 1.96 5.14
CA ARG A 205 16.04 3.33 4.66
C ARG A 205 16.02 4.42 5.73
N GLY A 206 15.70 4.08 6.98
CA GLY A 206 15.70 5.04 8.10
C GLY A 206 14.66 6.15 7.99
N ASN A 207 13.53 5.88 7.33
CA ASN A 207 12.46 6.85 7.08
C ASN A 207 11.16 6.44 7.80
N ASP A 208 10.09 7.25 7.66
CA ASP A 208 8.79 7.03 8.32
C ASP A 208 8.10 5.71 7.94
N LEU A 209 8.49 5.06 6.83
CA LEU A 209 7.98 3.74 6.44
C LEU A 209 8.78 2.60 7.07
N SER A 210 10.04 2.84 7.46
CA SER A 210 10.93 1.79 7.98
C SER A 210 10.37 1.04 9.20
N PRO A 211 9.73 1.68 10.19
CA PRO A 211 9.09 0.94 11.29
C PRO A 211 7.98 0.02 10.80
N HIS A 212 7.14 0.47 9.86
CA HIS A 212 6.07 -0.35 9.29
C HIS A 212 6.65 -1.53 8.51
N ALA A 213 7.68 -1.30 7.68
CA ALA A 213 8.39 -2.35 6.95
C ALA A 213 9.00 -3.41 7.90
N ARG A 214 9.68 -2.98 8.98
CA ARG A 214 10.23 -3.87 10.00
C ARG A 214 9.16 -4.67 10.70
N ASN A 215 8.08 -4.02 11.13
CA ASN A 215 6.95 -4.69 11.79
C ASN A 215 6.27 -5.72 10.88
N ARG A 216 6.27 -5.51 9.55
CA ARG A 216 5.81 -6.52 8.58
C ARG A 216 6.64 -7.79 8.66
N ILE A 217 7.95 -7.71 8.87
CA ILE A 217 8.84 -8.88 9.02
C ILE A 217 8.72 -9.50 10.43
N ILE A 218 8.90 -8.67 11.46
CA ILE A 218 9.03 -9.11 12.86
C ILE A 218 7.83 -9.91 13.31
N ARG A 219 6.62 -9.59 12.82
CA ARG A 219 5.41 -10.33 13.24
C ARG A 219 5.51 -11.84 12.99
N TYR A 220 6.32 -12.30 12.05
CA TYR A 220 6.48 -13.73 11.75
C TYR A 220 7.65 -14.38 12.50
N GLN A 221 8.32 -13.62 13.37
CA GLN A 221 9.24 -14.12 14.39
C GLN A 221 8.52 -14.32 15.74
N LEU A 222 7.27 -13.85 15.86
CA LEU A 222 6.43 -14.02 17.05
C LEU A 222 5.96 -15.47 17.20
N GLN A 223 5.62 -15.85 18.43
CA GLN A 223 4.98 -17.14 18.69
C GLN A 223 3.55 -17.17 18.17
N ASN A 224 3.03 -18.36 17.87
CA ASN A 224 1.62 -18.53 17.49
C ASN A 224 0.70 -18.03 18.62
N GLY A 225 -0.28 -17.19 18.28
CA GLY A 225 -1.23 -16.62 19.25
C GLY A 225 -0.76 -15.31 19.90
N GLU A 226 0.46 -14.85 19.65
CA GLU A 226 0.90 -13.53 20.08
C GLU A 226 0.26 -12.41 19.24
N LYS A 227 0.05 -11.25 19.87
CA LYS A 227 -0.49 -10.07 19.21
C LYS A 227 0.64 -9.31 18.51
N ASP A 228 0.49 -9.09 17.21
CA ASP A 228 1.49 -8.39 16.41
C ASP A 228 1.43 -6.85 16.58
N PRO A 229 2.42 -6.10 16.02
CA PRO A 229 2.43 -4.63 16.08
C PRO A 229 1.23 -3.94 15.39
N PHE A 230 0.42 -4.69 14.65
CA PHE A 230 -0.80 -4.23 13.98
C PHE A 230 -2.06 -4.75 14.68
N HIS A 231 -1.89 -5.29 15.88
CA HIS A 231 -2.93 -5.80 16.75
C HIS A 231 -3.68 -7.02 16.22
N VAL A 232 -3.07 -7.78 15.31
CA VAL A 232 -3.59 -9.06 14.80
C VAL A 232 -3.04 -10.21 15.64
N ILE A 233 -3.85 -11.23 15.86
CA ILE A 233 -3.43 -12.51 16.46
C ILE A 233 -3.54 -13.60 15.40
N ASP A 234 -2.46 -14.35 15.17
CA ASP A 234 -2.39 -15.35 14.11
C ASP A 234 -1.39 -16.48 14.42
N ASN A 235 -1.28 -17.46 13.53
CA ASN A 235 -0.30 -18.54 13.61
C ASN A 235 1.04 -18.13 12.97
N TRP A 236 1.69 -17.12 13.54
CA TRP A 236 2.87 -16.47 12.98
C TRP A 236 4.03 -17.41 12.61
N MET A 237 4.41 -18.30 13.53
CA MET A 237 5.50 -19.27 13.30
C MET A 237 5.17 -20.23 12.15
N ASP A 238 3.93 -20.68 12.05
CA ASP A 238 3.49 -21.60 10.99
C ASP A 238 3.63 -20.97 9.60
N TYR A 239 3.52 -19.63 9.55
CA TYR A 239 3.57 -18.84 8.33
C TYR A 239 4.95 -18.28 8.01
N ALA A 240 5.91 -18.25 8.93
CA ALA A 240 7.23 -17.64 8.71
C ALA A 240 7.89 -18.08 7.38
N ARG A 241 7.85 -19.40 7.09
CA ARG A 241 8.39 -19.99 5.86
C ARG A 241 7.73 -19.51 4.56
N CYS A 242 6.51 -18.99 4.63
CA CYS A 242 5.75 -18.52 3.47
C CYS A 242 6.08 -17.07 3.09
N PHE A 243 6.62 -16.28 4.02
CA PHE A 243 6.74 -14.83 3.87
C PHE A 243 8.17 -14.30 3.99
N TYR A 244 9.13 -15.07 4.52
CA TYR A 244 10.51 -14.59 4.70
C TYR A 244 11.58 -15.52 4.16
N PRO A 245 12.57 -14.97 3.43
CA PRO A 245 13.80 -15.69 3.14
C PRO A 245 14.57 -15.91 4.45
N GLU A 246 15.55 -16.81 4.44
CA GLU A 246 16.40 -17.06 5.60
C GLU A 246 16.98 -15.73 6.12
N ASN A 247 16.87 -15.50 7.44
CA ASN A 247 17.27 -14.29 8.17
C ASN A 247 16.39 -13.04 7.98
N GLY A 248 15.23 -13.12 7.33
CA GLY A 248 14.26 -12.02 7.30
C GLY A 248 14.60 -10.85 6.37
N ASP A 249 15.61 -11.00 5.53
CA ASP A 249 16.07 -9.97 4.59
C ASP A 249 15.19 -9.90 3.34
N TYR A 250 14.28 -8.94 3.31
CA TYR A 250 13.33 -8.77 2.20
C TYR A 250 14.01 -8.43 0.86
N THR A 251 15.25 -7.93 0.88
CA THR A 251 15.99 -7.57 -0.35
C THR A 251 16.30 -8.78 -1.23
N LYS A 252 16.25 -9.98 -0.66
CA LYS A 252 16.49 -11.25 -1.36
C LYS A 252 15.26 -11.82 -2.07
N THR A 253 14.12 -11.15 -2.01
CA THR A 253 12.90 -11.61 -2.66
C THR A 253 12.86 -11.19 -4.13
N LYS A 254 12.14 -11.96 -4.96
CA LYS A 254 11.90 -11.58 -6.35
C LYS A 254 11.08 -10.30 -6.46
N ARG A 255 10.27 -9.97 -5.44
CA ARG A 255 9.50 -8.72 -5.36
C ARG A 255 10.41 -7.51 -5.23
N TRP A 256 11.39 -7.60 -4.34
CA TRP A 256 12.41 -6.56 -4.22
C TRP A 256 13.10 -6.33 -5.56
N GLN A 257 13.59 -7.41 -6.18
CA GLN A 257 14.30 -7.31 -7.45
C GLN A 257 13.40 -6.74 -8.56
N PHE A 258 12.14 -7.15 -8.62
CA PHE A 258 11.17 -6.59 -9.57
C PHE A 258 11.01 -5.08 -9.39
N VAL A 259 10.79 -4.59 -8.16
CA VAL A 259 10.64 -3.14 -7.93
C VAL A 259 11.95 -2.41 -8.20
N ASP A 260 13.09 -2.99 -7.82
CA ASP A 260 14.42 -2.42 -8.11
C ASP A 260 14.67 -2.29 -9.62
N ASP A 261 14.38 -3.33 -10.40
CA ASP A 261 14.51 -3.30 -11.86
C ASP A 261 13.54 -2.29 -12.49
N LEU A 262 12.33 -2.17 -11.95
CA LEU A 262 11.33 -1.20 -12.41
C LEU A 262 11.79 0.24 -12.18
N VAL A 263 12.25 0.54 -10.97
CA VAL A 263 12.72 1.87 -10.54
C VAL A 263 13.96 2.30 -11.32
N ASN A 264 14.88 1.36 -11.56
CA ASN A 264 16.11 1.64 -12.30
C ASN A 264 15.97 1.55 -13.82
N GLY A 265 14.75 1.32 -14.35
CA GLY A 265 14.51 1.26 -15.79
C GLY A 265 15.15 0.04 -16.49
N ARG A 266 15.42 -1.03 -15.74
CA ARG A 266 15.92 -2.32 -16.26
C ARG A 266 14.80 -3.23 -16.78
N MET A 267 13.54 -2.84 -16.56
CA MET A 267 12.38 -3.46 -17.18
C MET A 267 11.67 -2.48 -18.12
N GLU A 268 11.47 -2.90 -19.37
CA GLU A 268 10.67 -2.16 -20.33
C GLU A 268 9.18 -2.34 -20.02
N ILE A 269 8.48 -1.24 -19.75
CA ILE A 269 7.03 -1.22 -19.56
C ILE A 269 6.39 -0.80 -20.90
N SER A 270 6.24 -1.78 -21.79
CA SER A 270 5.44 -1.66 -23.02
C SER A 270 3.95 -1.85 -22.75
#